data_AF-A0A8T4AEK7-F1
#
_entry.id   AF-A0A8T4AEK7-F1
#
_cell.length_a   1.000
_cell.length_b   1.000
_cell.length_c   1.000
_cell.angle_alpha   90.00
_cell.angle_beta   90.00
_cell.angle_gamma   90.00
#
_symmetry.space_group_name_H-M   'P 1'
#
loop_
_entity.id
_entity.type
_entity.pdbx_description
1 polymer ?
#
loop_
_entity_poly.entity_id
_entity_poly.type
_entity_poly.pdbx_seq_one_letter_code
_entity_poly.pdbx_strand_id
1 'polypeptide(L)'
;MHYKMPPNEYFRKLIELYFNSREPKYYNPNIFRGRSTSISSELEDLTALFIALNNPNSCSYFTDQPLKFSNAKTKYPDIVIQHEKNEVIYDLVDMKADTGWNRDGMLKFCEEWDQLIKSVQGKDTHFVNGKTKKKYTGKFSDNLKYHVVVATEVNSGKKILEDYKSVKEQCENVELYILSKGIHPNHYGLSQDEILKKIVINNSEFDRLMNAIIKV
;
A
#
# COMPACT_ATOMS: atom_id res chain seq x y z
N MET A 1 -12.99 2.88 14.17
CA MET A 1 -12.30 4.19 14.19
C MET A 1 -13.19 5.28 13.57
N HIS A 2 -13.03 6.58 13.88
CA HIS A 2 -13.71 7.64 13.11
C HIS A 2 -12.79 8.10 11.97
N TYR A 3 -13.20 7.83 10.74
CA TYR A 3 -12.41 8.14 9.54
C TYR A 3 -12.81 9.49 8.94
N LYS A 4 -11.82 10.32 8.59
CA LYS A 4 -12.03 11.48 7.70
C LYS A 4 -12.28 11.03 6.26
N MET A 5 -11.53 10.04 5.78
CA MET A 5 -11.84 9.30 4.56
C MET A 5 -12.28 7.89 4.92
N PRO A 6 -13.57 7.54 4.83
CA PRO A 6 -14.04 6.20 5.16
C PRO A 6 -13.58 5.17 4.11
N PRO A 7 -13.48 3.87 4.47
CA PRO A 7 -13.11 2.80 3.54
C PRO A 7 -13.97 2.75 2.26
N ASN A 8 -15.26 3.07 2.34
CA ASN A 8 -16.14 3.14 1.18
C ASN A 8 -15.70 4.22 0.17
N GLU A 9 -15.25 5.38 0.66
CA GLU A 9 -14.76 6.47 -0.20
C GLU A 9 -13.42 6.10 -0.84
N TYR A 10 -12.55 5.39 -0.12
CA TYR A 10 -11.32 4.83 -0.67
C TYR A 10 -11.62 3.89 -1.84
N PHE A 11 -12.55 2.94 -1.67
CA PHE A 11 -12.92 2.01 -2.74
C PHE A 11 -13.65 2.69 -3.90
N ARG A 12 -14.48 3.70 -3.64
CA ARG A 12 -15.08 4.51 -4.70
C ARG A 12 -14.00 5.12 -5.61
N LYS A 13 -12.97 5.74 -5.02
CA LYS A 13 -11.82 6.30 -5.77
C LYS A 13 -10.99 5.24 -6.48
N LEU A 14 -10.75 4.08 -5.85
CA LEU A 14 -10.06 2.96 -6.50
C LEU A 14 -10.80 2.46 -7.75
N ILE A 15 -12.13 2.35 -7.67
CA ILE A 15 -12.96 1.96 -8.81
C ILE A 15 -12.88 3.02 -9.92
N GLU A 16 -12.91 4.31 -9.58
CA GLU A 16 -12.71 5.41 -10.54
C GLU A 16 -11.36 5.29 -11.28
N LEU A 17 -10.27 5.01 -10.55
CA LEU A 17 -8.95 4.79 -11.15
C LEU A 17 -8.99 3.66 -12.20
N TYR A 18 -9.61 2.53 -11.86
CA TYR A 18 -9.76 1.43 -12.80
C TYR A 18 -10.59 1.78 -14.03
N PHE A 19 -11.70 2.50 -13.87
CA PHE A 19 -12.52 2.89 -15.01
C PHE A 19 -11.79 3.85 -15.93
N ASN A 20 -11.09 4.84 -15.37
CA ASN A 20 -10.27 5.78 -16.14
C ASN A 20 -9.15 5.05 -16.89
N SER A 21 -8.56 4.01 -16.28
CA SER A 21 -7.49 3.21 -16.89
C SER A 21 -7.92 2.41 -18.12
N ARG A 22 -9.22 2.28 -18.39
CA ARG A 22 -9.74 1.52 -19.55
C ARG A 22 -9.51 2.28 -20.85
N GLU A 23 -9.57 3.62 -20.80
CA GLU A 23 -9.43 4.48 -21.96
C GLU A 23 -7.96 4.73 -22.33
N PRO A 24 -7.64 4.97 -23.61
CA PRO A 24 -6.31 5.42 -24.01
C PRO A 24 -6.04 6.83 -23.45
N LYS A 25 -4.83 7.02 -22.92
CA LYS A 25 -4.38 8.31 -22.37
C LYS A 25 -4.47 9.45 -23.39
N TYR A 26 -4.26 9.15 -24.67
CA TYR A 26 -4.36 10.11 -25.76
C TYR A 26 -5.41 9.64 -26.75
N TYR A 27 -6.37 10.51 -27.05
CA TYR A 27 -7.45 10.19 -27.97
C TYR A 27 -6.96 10.18 -29.43
N ASN A 28 -7.28 9.09 -30.12
CA ASN A 28 -7.25 8.99 -31.57
C ASN A 28 -8.27 7.92 -31.98
N PRO A 29 -9.11 8.15 -33.01
CA PRO A 29 -10.14 7.21 -33.43
C PRO A 29 -9.60 5.85 -33.91
N ASN A 30 -8.30 5.76 -34.21
CA ASN A 30 -7.63 4.54 -34.66
C ASN A 30 -6.78 3.86 -33.57
N ILE A 31 -6.81 4.37 -32.33
CA ILE A 31 -6.11 3.75 -31.19
C ILE A 31 -7.13 3.04 -30.31
N PHE A 32 -6.95 1.73 -30.19
CA PHE A 32 -7.79 0.86 -29.36
C PHE A 32 -6.94 0.16 -28.31
N ARG A 33 -7.51 -0.08 -27.13
CA ARG A 33 -6.83 -0.76 -26.02
C ARG A 33 -7.44 -2.13 -25.77
N GLY A 34 -6.59 -3.15 -25.73
CA GLY A 34 -7.01 -4.51 -25.40
C GLY A 34 -7.09 -4.80 -23.90
N ARG A 35 -6.46 -3.99 -23.03
CA ARG A 35 -6.39 -4.18 -21.56
C ARG A 35 -6.21 -2.87 -20.84
N SER A 36 -6.79 -2.67 -19.66
CA SER A 36 -6.58 -1.56 -18.69
C SER A 36 -5.10 -1.13 -18.55
N THR A 37 -4.79 0.17 -18.43
CA THR A 37 -3.43 0.62 -18.06
C THR A 37 -3.18 0.23 -16.60
N SER A 38 -1.91 0.16 -16.19
CA SER A 38 -1.62 0.05 -14.77
C SER A 38 -2.15 1.28 -14.03
N ILE A 39 -2.62 1.06 -12.81
CA ILE A 39 -3.02 2.11 -11.86
C ILE A 39 -2.13 2.12 -10.61
N SER A 40 -1.00 1.39 -10.63
CA SER A 40 -0.17 1.15 -9.44
C SER A 40 0.22 2.44 -8.75
N SER A 41 0.83 3.39 -9.46
CA SER A 41 1.29 4.66 -8.88
C SER A 41 0.12 5.49 -8.34
N GLU A 42 -1.01 5.56 -9.05
CA GLU A 42 -2.19 6.26 -8.55
C GLU A 42 -2.81 5.59 -7.31
N LEU A 43 -2.70 4.26 -7.19
CA LEU A 43 -3.16 3.51 -6.03
C LEU A 43 -2.25 3.72 -4.81
N GLU A 44 -0.94 3.82 -5.01
CA GLU A 44 0.03 4.17 -3.98
C GLU A 44 -0.28 5.56 -3.41
N ASP A 45 -0.48 6.56 -4.28
CA ASP A 45 -0.87 7.92 -3.90
C ASP A 45 -2.24 7.97 -3.19
N LEU A 46 -3.23 7.21 -3.68
CA LEU A 46 -4.56 7.11 -3.03
C LEU A 46 -4.44 6.51 -1.62
N THR A 47 -3.57 5.52 -1.45
CA THR A 47 -3.32 4.87 -0.15
C THR A 47 -2.59 5.82 0.80
N ALA A 48 -1.60 6.57 0.33
CA ALA A 48 -0.95 7.62 1.11
C ALA A 48 -1.95 8.70 1.55
N LEU A 49 -2.84 9.13 0.65
CA LEU A 49 -3.90 10.09 0.96
C LEU A 49 -4.85 9.55 2.04
N PHE A 50 -5.28 8.29 1.93
CA PHE A 50 -6.15 7.67 2.93
C PHE A 50 -5.51 7.67 4.32
N ILE A 51 -4.24 7.26 4.41
CA ILE A 51 -3.51 7.23 5.68
C ILE A 51 -3.34 8.66 6.21
N ALA A 52 -2.90 9.61 5.37
CA ALA A 52 -2.66 10.99 5.77
C ALA A 52 -3.90 11.70 6.30
N LEU A 53 -5.07 11.48 5.69
CA LEU A 53 -6.31 12.09 6.15
C LEU A 53 -6.78 11.51 7.49
N ASN A 54 -6.52 10.22 7.72
CA ASN A 54 -7.02 9.49 8.88
C ASN A 54 -6.02 9.42 10.04
N ASN A 55 -4.75 9.79 9.82
CA ASN A 55 -3.72 9.87 10.85
C ASN A 55 -3.77 11.24 11.55
N PRO A 56 -4.01 11.30 12.88
CA PRO A 56 -4.00 12.56 13.62
C PRO A 56 -2.58 13.10 13.87
N ASN A 57 -1.54 12.29 13.68
CA ASN A 57 -0.15 12.69 13.90
C ASN A 57 0.39 13.54 12.76
N SER A 58 1.33 14.45 13.09
CA SER A 58 2.02 15.28 12.10
C SER A 58 3.12 14.45 11.43
N CYS A 59 2.82 13.93 10.25
CA CYS A 59 3.72 13.10 9.47
C CYS A 59 3.88 13.65 8.05
N SER A 60 5.07 13.45 7.50
CA SER A 60 5.36 13.55 6.08
C SER A 60 5.21 12.17 5.42
N TYR A 61 4.56 12.15 4.26
CA TYR A 61 4.29 10.94 3.48
C TYR A 61 5.03 11.04 2.16
N PHE A 62 5.98 10.14 1.92
CA PHE A 62 6.75 10.11 0.69
C PHE A 62 6.35 8.89 -0.13
N THR A 63 5.80 9.10 -1.32
CA THR A 63 5.43 8.02 -2.26
C THR A 63 6.56 7.74 -3.24
N ASP A 64 6.71 6.47 -3.63
CA ASP A 64 7.76 5.97 -4.55
C ASP A 64 9.16 6.55 -4.24
N GLN A 65 9.53 6.56 -2.96
CA GLN A 65 10.73 7.24 -2.49
C GLN A 65 11.88 6.24 -2.33
N PRO A 66 12.94 6.31 -3.17
CA PRO A 66 14.13 5.50 -2.97
C PRO A 66 14.73 5.75 -1.59
N LEU A 67 14.83 4.68 -0.80
CA LEU A 67 15.42 4.65 0.53
C LEU A 67 16.69 3.81 0.51
N LYS A 68 17.76 4.33 1.13
CA LYS A 68 18.97 3.55 1.34
C LYS A 68 18.80 2.70 2.59
N PHE A 69 18.78 1.38 2.39
CA PHE A 69 18.85 0.41 3.48
C PHE A 69 20.32 0.08 3.77
N SER A 70 20.59 -0.47 4.97
CA SER A 70 21.95 -0.85 5.35
C SER A 70 22.59 -1.81 4.33
N ASN A 71 23.90 -1.67 4.10
CA ASN A 71 24.65 -2.29 2.98
C ASN A 71 24.34 -1.73 1.57
N ALA A 72 23.98 -0.44 1.48
CA ALA A 72 23.85 0.33 0.23
C ALA A 72 22.85 -0.20 -0.80
N LYS A 73 21.96 -1.13 -0.42
CA LYS A 73 20.85 -1.55 -1.28
C LYS A 73 19.74 -0.50 -1.19
N THR A 74 19.45 0.14 -2.31
CA THR A 74 18.27 0.99 -2.43
C THR A 74 17.03 0.11 -2.48
N LYS A 75 16.02 0.50 -1.72
CA LYS A 75 14.69 -0.10 -1.73
C LYS A 75 13.65 0.97 -1.99
N TYR A 76 12.50 0.53 -2.46
CA TYR A 76 11.40 1.39 -2.88
C TYR A 76 10.14 0.89 -2.18
N PRO A 77 9.94 1.19 -0.89
CA PRO A 77 8.61 1.10 -0.31
C PRO A 77 7.70 2.10 -1.03
N ASP A 78 6.46 1.71 -1.26
CA ASP A 78 5.50 2.55 -1.97
C ASP A 78 5.17 3.82 -1.16
N ILE A 79 5.17 3.72 0.18
CA ILE A 79 4.97 4.85 1.08
C ILE A 79 5.96 4.79 2.25
N VAL A 80 6.62 5.92 2.51
CA VAL A 80 7.44 6.15 3.71
C VAL A 80 6.71 7.13 4.62
N ILE A 81 6.45 6.74 5.86
CA ILE A 81 5.79 7.60 6.86
C ILE A 81 6.84 8.07 7.86
N GLN A 82 7.18 9.36 7.77
CA GLN A 82 8.15 10.00 8.66
C GLN A 82 7.43 10.98 9.59
N HIS A 83 7.65 10.84 10.88
CA HIS A 83 7.07 11.73 11.87
C HIS A 83 7.82 13.07 11.89
N GLU A 84 7.13 14.19 11.76
CA GLU A 84 7.78 15.50 11.50
C GLU A 84 8.54 16.04 12.71
N LYS A 85 8.12 15.68 13.93
CA LYS A 85 8.72 16.21 15.16
C LYS A 85 10.12 15.67 15.45
N ASN A 86 10.41 14.44 15.05
CA ASN A 86 11.66 13.74 15.41
C ASN A 86 12.37 13.10 14.21
N GLU A 87 11.84 13.28 12.99
CA GLU A 87 12.38 12.72 11.75
C GLU A 87 12.49 11.18 11.76
N VAL A 88 11.76 10.50 12.65
CA VAL A 88 11.78 9.04 12.76
C VAL A 88 10.79 8.43 11.77
N ILE A 89 11.25 7.40 11.05
CA ILE A 89 10.43 6.58 10.17
C ILE A 89 9.94 5.38 10.98
N TYR A 90 8.64 5.35 11.25
CA TYR A 90 8.01 4.26 12.02
C TYR A 90 7.39 3.20 11.13
N ASP A 91 6.87 3.62 9.98
CA ASP A 91 6.08 2.76 9.12
C ASP A 91 6.50 2.93 7.66
N LEU A 92 6.59 1.79 7.00
CA LEU A 92 6.73 1.68 5.56
C LEU A 92 5.53 0.90 5.03
N VAL A 93 5.02 1.26 3.87
CA VAL A 93 3.86 0.60 3.27
C VAL A 93 4.20 0.17 1.84
N ASP A 94 3.73 -1.01 1.47
CA ASP A 94 3.74 -1.52 0.11
C ASP A 94 2.31 -1.94 -0.25
N MET A 95 1.80 -1.35 -1.31
CA MET A 95 0.43 -1.42 -1.77
C MET A 95 0.32 -2.30 -3.02
N LYS A 96 -0.49 -3.34 -2.94
CA LYS A 96 -0.76 -4.27 -4.04
C LYS A 96 -2.24 -4.23 -4.40
N ALA A 97 -2.55 -4.00 -5.67
CA ALA A 97 -3.93 -4.10 -6.17
C ALA A 97 -4.52 -5.50 -5.89
N ASP A 98 -3.78 -6.52 -6.28
CA ASP A 98 -3.99 -7.93 -6.00
C ASP A 98 -2.62 -8.63 -5.95
N THR A 99 -2.59 -9.94 -5.67
CA THR A 99 -1.34 -10.72 -5.64
C THR A 99 -1.21 -11.69 -6.82
N GLY A 100 -1.89 -11.43 -7.93
CA GLY A 100 -1.87 -12.32 -9.11
C GLY A 100 -0.48 -12.49 -9.74
N TRP A 101 0.44 -11.56 -9.47
CA TRP A 101 1.85 -11.63 -9.89
C TRP A 101 2.67 -12.64 -9.08
N ASN A 102 2.30 -12.89 -7.82
CA ASN A 102 3.07 -13.73 -6.91
C ASN A 102 2.42 -15.12 -6.76
N ARG A 103 2.65 -15.97 -7.76
CA ARG A 103 2.04 -17.32 -7.82
C ARG A 103 2.49 -18.25 -6.69
N ASP A 104 3.65 -17.98 -6.10
CA ASP A 104 4.23 -18.82 -5.05
C ASP A 104 3.62 -18.54 -3.66
N GLY A 105 2.95 -17.40 -3.50
CA GLY A 105 2.35 -16.93 -2.25
C GLY A 105 3.11 -15.76 -1.63
N MET A 106 2.44 -15.02 -0.76
CA MET A 106 2.96 -13.80 -0.13
C MET A 106 3.88 -14.06 1.07
N LEU A 107 3.88 -15.27 1.64
CA LEU A 107 4.65 -15.56 2.86
C LEU A 107 6.14 -15.27 2.66
N LYS A 108 6.76 -15.85 1.63
CA LYS A 108 8.19 -15.66 1.35
C LYS A 108 8.56 -14.19 1.16
N PHE A 109 7.73 -13.44 0.45
CA PHE A 109 7.92 -12.00 0.26
C PHE A 109 7.92 -11.26 1.61
N CYS A 110 6.97 -11.60 2.48
CA CYS A 110 6.88 -10.99 3.81
C CYS A 110 8.05 -11.40 4.71
N GLU A 111 8.50 -12.65 4.68
CA GLU A 111 9.67 -13.11 5.44
C GLU A 111 10.96 -12.39 5.01
N GLU A 112 11.18 -12.22 3.70
CA GLU A 112 12.33 -11.49 3.18
C GLU A 112 12.33 -10.03 3.63
N TRP A 113 11.15 -9.38 3.66
CA TRP A 113 10.99 -8.05 4.20
C TRP A 113 11.15 -8.00 5.71
N ASP A 114 10.67 -8.99 6.47
CA ASP A 114 10.81 -9.04 7.92
C ASP A 114 12.28 -9.04 8.34
N GLN A 115 13.09 -9.88 7.68
CA GLN A 115 14.55 -9.91 7.91
C GLN A 115 15.23 -8.60 7.50
N LEU A 116 14.80 -7.99 6.39
CA LEU A 116 15.34 -6.72 5.94
C LEU A 116 15.02 -5.59 6.93
N ILE A 117 13.79 -5.54 7.45
CA ILE A 117 13.34 -4.54 8.43
C ILE A 117 14.10 -4.70 9.74
N LYS A 118 14.22 -5.93 10.25
CA LYS A 118 15.07 -6.25 11.41
C LYS A 118 16.51 -5.75 11.23
N SER A 119 17.05 -5.85 10.01
CA SER A 119 18.41 -5.40 9.73
C SER A 119 18.59 -3.88 9.73
N VAL A 120 17.53 -3.07 9.67
CA VAL A 120 17.63 -1.60 9.60
C VAL A 120 17.01 -0.85 10.76
N GLN A 121 16.28 -1.52 11.65
CA GLN A 121 15.76 -0.93 12.88
C GLN A 121 16.85 -0.19 13.66
N GLY A 122 16.52 1.02 14.12
CA GLY A 122 17.41 1.89 14.86
C GLY A 122 18.53 2.56 14.05
N LYS A 123 18.64 2.30 12.74
CA LYS A 123 19.71 2.87 11.89
C LYS A 123 19.29 4.17 11.24
N ASP A 124 20.27 5.06 11.05
CA ASP A 124 20.07 6.29 10.28
C ASP A 124 19.93 5.99 8.78
N THR A 125 19.18 6.84 8.10
CA THR A 125 19.00 6.82 6.66
C THR A 125 18.92 8.23 6.10
N HIS A 126 19.00 8.31 4.78
CA HIS A 126 18.75 9.54 4.05
C HIS A 126 18.20 9.24 2.67
N PHE A 127 17.41 10.17 2.17
CA PHE A 127 16.84 10.10 0.83
C PHE A 127 16.72 11.50 0.23
N VAL A 128 16.43 11.55 -1.07
CA VAL A 128 16.37 12.79 -1.83
C VAL A 128 15.01 12.86 -2.49
N ASN A 129 14.30 13.96 -2.28
CA ASN A 129 13.04 14.19 -2.96
C ASN A 129 13.26 14.24 -4.48
N GLY A 130 12.50 13.43 -5.20
CA GLY A 130 12.66 13.26 -6.64
C GLY A 130 12.50 14.56 -7.45
N LYS A 131 11.65 15.48 -6.98
CA LYS A 131 11.31 16.73 -7.68
C LYS A 131 12.20 17.89 -7.25
N THR A 132 12.28 18.18 -5.95
CA THR A 132 12.98 19.37 -5.43
C THR A 132 14.47 19.14 -5.20
N LYS A 133 14.91 17.88 -5.21
CA LYS A 133 16.27 17.45 -4.86
C LYS A 133 16.70 17.82 -3.42
N LYS A 134 15.75 18.25 -2.58
CA LYS A 134 15.98 18.43 -1.14
C LYS A 134 16.36 17.09 -0.52
N LYS A 135 17.44 17.08 0.25
CA LYS A 135 17.87 15.93 1.03
C LYS A 135 17.07 15.87 2.34
N TYR A 136 16.59 14.68 2.67
CA TYR A 136 15.94 14.36 3.93
C TYR A 136 16.83 13.39 4.70
N THR A 137 16.98 13.65 5.99
CA THR A 137 17.56 12.74 6.97
C THR A 137 16.42 12.05 7.71
N GLY A 138 16.70 10.88 8.25
CA GLY A 138 15.78 10.21 9.15
C GLY A 138 16.45 9.06 9.86
N LYS A 139 15.77 8.54 10.87
CA LYS A 139 16.17 7.33 11.60
C LYS A 139 15.05 6.32 11.51
N PHE A 140 15.36 5.08 11.17
CA PHE A 140 14.39 3.99 11.29
C PHE A 140 14.11 3.74 12.77
N SER A 141 12.83 3.66 13.13
CA SER A 141 12.42 3.31 14.50
C SER A 141 13.00 1.96 14.92
N ASP A 142 13.30 1.80 16.21
CA ASP A 142 13.66 0.50 16.78
C ASP A 142 12.49 -0.51 16.66
N ASN A 143 11.26 -0.01 16.51
CA ASN A 143 10.05 -0.79 16.30
C ASN A 143 9.48 -0.62 14.87
N LEU A 144 10.34 -0.33 13.87
CA LEU A 144 9.92 -0.13 12.47
C LEU A 144 8.98 -1.25 12.00
N LYS A 145 7.83 -0.89 11.42
CA LYS A 145 6.89 -1.81 10.79
C LYS A 145 6.84 -1.64 9.28
N TYR A 146 6.56 -2.74 8.59
CA TYR A 146 6.35 -2.79 7.16
C TYR A 146 4.98 -3.40 6.86
N HIS A 147 4.14 -2.62 6.21
CA HIS A 147 2.74 -2.97 5.97
C HIS A 147 2.55 -3.34 4.50
N VAL A 148 2.25 -4.61 4.25
CA VAL A 148 1.87 -5.09 2.93
C VAL A 148 0.36 -5.02 2.82
N VAL A 149 -0.17 -4.13 1.99
CA VAL A 149 -1.61 -3.87 1.89
C VAL A 149 -2.12 -4.37 0.55
N VAL A 150 -3.05 -5.32 0.57
CA VAL A 150 -3.68 -5.88 -0.63
C VAL A 150 -5.10 -5.33 -0.76
N ALA A 151 -5.40 -4.62 -1.85
CA ALA A 151 -6.72 -4.01 -2.04
C ALA A 151 -7.81 -5.08 -2.14
N THR A 152 -7.57 -6.19 -2.82
CA THR A 152 -8.56 -7.26 -2.96
C THR A 152 -7.98 -8.67 -2.95
N GLU A 153 -8.71 -9.59 -2.32
CA GLU A 153 -8.46 -11.03 -2.39
C GLU A 153 -8.72 -11.58 -3.81
N VAL A 154 -9.56 -10.92 -4.60
CA VAL A 154 -9.90 -11.41 -5.93
C VAL A 154 -8.67 -11.35 -6.84
N ASN A 155 -8.41 -12.44 -7.57
CA ASN A 155 -7.18 -12.67 -8.38
C ASN A 155 -5.89 -12.96 -7.58
N SER A 156 -5.95 -13.07 -6.25
CA SER A 156 -4.77 -13.29 -5.39
C SER A 156 -4.37 -14.77 -5.21
N GLY A 157 -5.00 -15.69 -5.95
CA GLY A 157 -4.73 -17.12 -5.88
C GLY A 157 -5.25 -17.81 -4.62
N LYS A 158 -5.04 -19.13 -4.51
CA LYS A 158 -5.60 -19.93 -3.39
C LYS A 158 -4.84 -19.80 -2.07
N LYS A 159 -3.59 -19.35 -2.11
CA LYS A 159 -2.69 -19.31 -0.95
C LYS A 159 -2.82 -18.05 -0.10
N ILE A 160 -3.39 -16.97 -0.62
CA ILE A 160 -3.35 -15.66 0.04
C ILE A 160 -3.93 -15.68 1.48
N LEU A 161 -4.98 -16.47 1.72
CA LEU A 161 -5.58 -16.60 3.06
C LEU A 161 -4.73 -17.45 4.01
N GLU A 162 -4.00 -18.45 3.49
CA GLU A 162 -3.03 -19.23 4.25
C GLU A 162 -1.81 -18.37 4.57
N ASP A 163 -1.27 -17.68 3.58
CA ASP A 163 -0.17 -16.73 3.74
C ASP A 163 -0.51 -15.63 4.74
N TYR A 164 -1.72 -15.07 4.69
CA TYR A 164 -2.18 -14.08 5.66
C TYR A 164 -2.09 -14.58 7.10
N LYS A 165 -2.48 -15.83 7.36
CA LYS A 165 -2.35 -16.43 8.71
C LYS A 165 -0.90 -16.67 9.06
N SER A 166 -0.14 -17.27 8.16
CA SER A 166 1.28 -17.58 8.36
C SER A 166 2.10 -16.33 8.62
N VAL A 167 1.87 -15.24 7.87
CA VAL A 167 2.56 -13.95 8.09
C VAL A 167 2.26 -13.40 9.49
N LYS A 168 1.01 -13.46 9.93
CA LYS A 168 0.62 -12.99 11.28
C LYS A 168 1.27 -13.80 12.41
N GLU A 169 1.56 -15.07 12.17
CA GLU A 169 2.18 -15.98 13.15
C GLU A 169 3.71 -15.92 13.12
N GLN A 170 4.31 -15.68 11.94
CA GLN A 170 5.74 -15.89 11.70
C GLN A 170 6.53 -14.58 11.53
N CYS A 171 5.89 -13.51 11.04
CA CYS A 171 6.55 -12.22 10.84
C CYS A 171 6.30 -11.31 12.05
N GLU A 172 7.37 -10.66 12.52
CA GLU A 172 7.31 -9.81 13.71
C GLU A 172 7.10 -8.34 13.34
N ASN A 173 7.77 -7.90 12.27
CA ASN A 173 7.81 -6.52 11.81
C ASN A 173 7.07 -6.29 10.50
N VAL A 174 6.57 -7.35 9.88
CA VAL A 174 5.73 -7.27 8.67
C VAL A 174 4.30 -7.65 8.99
N GLU A 175 3.35 -6.85 8.52
CA GLU A 175 1.92 -7.16 8.59
C GLU A 175 1.31 -7.17 7.19
N LEU A 176 0.58 -8.24 6.85
CA LEU A 176 -0.16 -8.37 5.60
C LEU A 176 -1.64 -8.05 5.82
N TYR A 177 -2.23 -7.19 5.01
CA TYR A 177 -3.63 -6.75 5.10
C TYR A 177 -4.40 -7.09 3.83
N ILE A 178 -5.66 -7.52 3.96
CA ILE A 178 -6.55 -7.80 2.81
C ILE A 178 -7.83 -6.96 2.96
N LEU A 179 -7.93 -5.90 2.17
CA LEU A 179 -8.91 -4.84 2.37
C LEU A 179 -10.31 -5.15 1.84
N SER A 180 -10.44 -6.08 0.88
CA SER A 180 -11.75 -6.46 0.35
C SER A 180 -11.78 -7.87 -0.25
N LYS A 181 -13.01 -8.36 -0.43
CA LYS A 181 -13.33 -9.61 -1.13
C LYS A 181 -14.63 -9.50 -1.93
N GLY A 182 -15.05 -10.59 -2.55
CA GLY A 182 -16.30 -10.67 -3.31
C GLY A 182 -16.09 -10.36 -4.79
N ILE A 183 -16.17 -9.08 -5.16
CA ILE A 183 -15.95 -8.63 -6.54
C ILE A 183 -14.68 -7.79 -6.66
N HIS A 184 -13.95 -7.98 -7.76
CA HIS A 184 -12.78 -7.16 -8.06
C HIS A 184 -13.19 -5.71 -8.37
N PRO A 185 -12.47 -4.67 -7.88
CA PRO A 185 -12.81 -3.27 -8.17
C PRO A 185 -12.81 -2.91 -9.67
N ASN A 186 -12.02 -3.62 -10.48
CA ASN A 186 -11.99 -3.52 -11.95
C ASN A 186 -12.98 -4.45 -12.69
N HIS A 187 -14.08 -4.89 -12.08
CA HIS A 187 -15.00 -5.80 -12.77
C HIS A 187 -15.58 -5.16 -14.05
N TYR A 188 -15.66 -5.95 -15.13
CA TYR A 188 -16.24 -5.53 -16.40
C TYR A 188 -17.73 -5.84 -16.45
N GLY A 189 -18.50 -5.06 -17.22
CA GLY A 189 -19.94 -5.30 -17.41
C GLY A 189 -20.84 -4.81 -16.28
N LEU A 190 -20.28 -4.15 -15.26
CA LEU A 190 -21.02 -3.46 -14.21
C LEU A 190 -20.59 -1.98 -14.18
N SER A 191 -21.49 -1.10 -13.75
CA SER A 191 -21.18 0.30 -13.44
C SER A 191 -20.37 0.43 -12.14
N GLN A 192 -19.76 1.60 -11.93
CA GLN A 192 -18.96 1.87 -10.72
C GLN A 192 -19.79 1.69 -9.43
N ASP A 193 -21.03 2.18 -9.43
CA ASP A 193 -21.95 2.07 -8.28
C ASP A 193 -22.35 0.63 -7.99
N GLU A 194 -22.56 -0.18 -9.03
CA GLU A 194 -22.87 -1.60 -8.85
C GLU A 194 -21.70 -2.39 -8.28
N ILE A 195 -20.46 -2.05 -8.69
CA ILE A 195 -19.25 -2.66 -8.14
C ILE A 195 -19.11 -2.26 -6.68
N LEU A 196 -19.26 -0.98 -6.34
CA LEU A 196 -19.16 -0.48 -4.97
C LEU A 196 -20.21 -1.09 -4.03
N LYS A 197 -21.41 -1.41 -4.52
CA LYS A 197 -22.44 -2.12 -3.74
C LYS A 197 -22.13 -3.61 -3.54
N LYS A 198 -21.40 -4.23 -4.46
CA LYS A 198 -21.12 -5.68 -4.46
C LYS A 198 -19.79 -6.04 -3.82
N ILE A 199 -18.86 -5.09 -3.71
CA ILE A 199 -17.58 -5.31 -3.03
C ILE A 199 -17.80 -5.45 -1.52
N VAL A 200 -17.13 -6.43 -0.92
CA VAL A 200 -17.18 -6.64 0.53
C VAL A 200 -15.93 -6.05 1.14
N ILE A 201 -16.07 -4.83 1.69
CA ILE A 201 -14.97 -4.10 2.34
C ILE A 201 -14.73 -4.66 3.74
N ASN A 202 -13.47 -4.98 4.05
CA ASN A 202 -13.04 -5.50 5.33
C ASN A 202 -12.68 -4.36 6.30
N ASN A 203 -13.68 -3.73 6.91
CA ASN A 203 -13.47 -2.60 7.82
C ASN A 203 -12.51 -2.92 8.99
N SER A 204 -12.51 -4.16 9.50
CA SER A 204 -11.59 -4.55 10.57
C SER A 204 -10.11 -4.52 10.15
N GLU A 205 -9.81 -4.76 8.88
CA GLU A 205 -8.43 -4.66 8.37
C GLU A 205 -7.99 -3.21 8.20
N PHE A 206 -8.90 -2.29 7.83
CA PHE A 206 -8.63 -0.86 7.86
C PHE A 206 -8.41 -0.36 9.29
N ASP A 207 -9.23 -0.81 10.25
CA ASP A 207 -9.05 -0.45 11.65
C ASP A 207 -7.70 -0.98 12.14
N ARG A 208 -7.31 -2.21 11.78
CA ARG A 208 -6.01 -2.79 12.14
C ARG A 208 -4.85 -1.98 11.57
N LEU A 209 -4.87 -1.66 10.27
CA LEU A 209 -3.82 -0.88 9.61
C LEU A 209 -3.65 0.49 10.27
N MET A 210 -4.74 1.22 10.44
CA MET A 210 -4.65 2.57 11.02
C MET A 210 -4.28 2.52 12.49
N ASN A 211 -4.75 1.53 13.25
CA ASN A 211 -4.32 1.36 14.63
C ASN A 211 -2.82 1.00 14.74
N ALA A 212 -2.24 0.31 13.76
CA ALA A 212 -0.79 0.05 13.74
C ALA A 212 -0.01 1.37 13.52
N ILE A 213 -0.41 2.16 12.53
CA ILE A 213 0.28 3.41 12.14
C ILE A 213 0.12 4.53 13.20
N ILE A 214 -1.02 4.61 13.88
CA ILE A 214 -1.33 5.74 14.79
C ILE A 214 -0.78 5.53 16.21
N LYS A 215 -0.42 4.30 16.60
CA LYS A 215 0.05 3.96 17.96
C LYS A 215 1.39 4.59 18.35
N VAL A 216 2.00 5.34 17.43
CA VAL A 216 3.30 5.99 17.55
C VAL A 216 3.18 7.35 18.24
#